data_AF-W8WXZ7-F1
#
_entry.id   AF-W8WXZ7-F1
#
_cell.length_a   1.000
_cell.length_b   1.000
_cell.length_c   1.000
_cell.angle_alpha   90.00
_cell.angle_beta   90.00
_cell.angle_gamma   90.00
#
_symmetry.space_group_name_H-M   'P 1'
#
loop_
_entity.id
_entity.type
_entity.pdbx_description
1 polymer ?
#
loop_
_entity_poly.entity_id
_entity_poly.type
_entity_poly.pdbx_seq_one_letter_code
_entity_poly.pdbx_strand_id
1 'polypeptide(L)'
;MNLSGVSSTGMAAGGGVSSHYDPIDVAQYSEGELRAAVEAAENWGTYVAVHAYTPRAVQAAVRAGVKLIEHGQLMDEPAARLMAERGVWLSAQAFIDMPG
;
A
#
# COMPACT_ATOMS: atom_id res chain seq x y z
N MET A 1 -32.12 3.94 -6.22
CA MET A 1 -30.93 3.07 -6.04
C MET A 1 -30.32 3.48 -4.71
N ASN A 2 -30.49 2.67 -3.68
CA ASN A 2 -30.04 2.96 -2.31
C ASN A 2 -28.55 2.58 -2.20
N LEU A 3 -27.68 3.55 -1.93
CA LEU A 3 -26.29 3.29 -1.53
C LEU A 3 -26.13 3.82 -0.12
N SER A 4 -26.35 2.94 0.85
CA SER A 4 -25.98 3.12 2.24
C SER A 4 -24.48 3.40 2.33
N GLY A 5 -24.13 4.37 3.19
CA GLY A 5 -22.77 4.86 3.38
C GLY A 5 -21.75 3.74 3.57
N VAL A 6 -20.68 3.83 2.79
CA VAL A 6 -19.46 3.05 3.01
C VAL A 6 -18.38 4.05 3.41
N SER A 7 -18.08 4.07 4.71
CA SER A 7 -16.83 4.58 5.24
C SER A 7 -15.80 3.44 5.16
N SER A 8 -14.56 3.77 4.79
CA SER A 8 -13.41 2.87 4.56
C SER A 8 -13.59 1.85 3.41
N THR A 9 -13.40 2.28 2.17
CA THR A 9 -13.03 1.36 1.07
C THR A 9 -11.56 1.57 0.76
N GLY A 10 -10.70 0.73 1.34
CA GLY A 10 -9.31 0.60 0.90
C GLY A 10 -9.31 0.10 -0.55
N MET A 11 -8.78 0.89 -1.47
CA MET A 11 -8.41 0.36 -2.78
C MET A 11 -7.21 -0.56 -2.56
N ALA A 12 -7.42 -1.87 -2.71
CA ALA A 12 -6.34 -2.83 -2.83
C ALA A 12 -5.65 -2.61 -4.18
N ALA A 13 -4.75 -1.63 -4.25
CA ALA A 13 -3.77 -1.51 -5.31
C ALA A 13 -2.51 -2.31 -4.91
N GLY A 14 -2.65 -3.63 -4.91
CA GLY A 14 -1.58 -4.61 -4.72
C GLY A 14 -2.18 -5.92 -4.23
N GLY A 15 -2.09 -6.97 -5.03
CA GLY A 15 -2.77 -8.25 -4.86
C GLY A 15 -2.24 -9.15 -3.75
N GLY A 16 -3.13 -10.10 -3.41
CA GLY A 16 -3.08 -11.06 -2.32
C GLY A 16 -3.75 -10.49 -1.06
N VAL A 17 -5.03 -10.74 -0.74
CA VAL A 17 -5.66 -12.06 -0.58
C VAL A 17 -7.09 -12.09 -1.16
N SER A 18 -7.20 -12.27 -2.48
CA SER A 18 -8.27 -13.05 -3.14
C SER A 18 -7.91 -13.36 -4.61
N SER A 19 -6.66 -13.72 -4.90
CA SER A 19 -6.22 -14.30 -6.18
C SER A 19 -5.17 -15.37 -5.88
N HIS A 20 -5.27 -16.52 -6.53
CA HIS A 20 -4.47 -17.72 -6.22
C HIS A 20 -3.02 -17.67 -6.75
N TYR A 21 -2.51 -16.54 -7.28
CA TYR A 21 -1.36 -16.56 -8.20
C TYR A 21 -0.42 -15.33 -8.28
N ASP A 22 -0.25 -14.51 -7.24
CA ASP A 22 0.66 -13.35 -7.36
C ASP A 22 1.95 -13.52 -6.53
N PRO A 23 3.14 -13.69 -7.16
CA PRO A 23 4.42 -13.79 -6.46
C PRO A 23 4.74 -12.51 -5.67
N ILE A 24 5.39 -12.67 -4.52
CA ILE A 24 5.83 -11.58 -3.62
C ILE A 24 6.72 -10.52 -4.31
N ASP A 25 7.35 -10.89 -5.43
CA ASP A 25 8.30 -10.06 -6.17
C ASP A 25 7.67 -9.19 -7.27
N VAL A 26 6.35 -9.29 -7.51
CA VAL A 26 5.69 -8.52 -8.58
C VAL A 26 5.11 -7.22 -8.01
N ALA A 27 5.64 -6.09 -8.45
CA ALA A 27 4.97 -4.79 -8.29
C ALA A 27 3.74 -4.79 -9.21
N GLN A 28 2.56 -4.94 -8.62
CA GLN A 28 1.33 -5.22 -9.37
C GLN A 28 0.72 -4.00 -10.08
N TYR A 29 1.22 -2.80 -9.78
CA TYR A 29 0.79 -1.55 -10.39
C TYR A 29 1.99 -0.69 -10.76
N SER A 30 1.89 0.00 -11.89
CA SER A 30 2.84 1.05 -12.28
C SER A 30 2.70 2.27 -11.37
N GLU A 31 3.75 3.11 -11.31
CA GLU A 31 3.70 4.37 -10.57
C GLU A 31 2.59 5.30 -11.10
N GLY A 32 2.29 5.24 -12.39
CA GLY A 32 1.21 6.03 -13.03
C GLY A 32 -0.18 5.61 -12.56
N GLU A 33 -0.43 4.30 -12.46
CA GLU A 33 -1.71 3.78 -11.95
C GLU A 33 -1.90 4.11 -10.47
N LEU A 34 -0.83 3.99 -9.66
CA LEU A 34 -0.87 4.40 -8.26
C LEU A 34 -1.13 5.91 -8.10
N ARG A 35 -0.54 6.73 -8.97
CA ARG A 35 -0.77 8.18 -8.96
C ARG A 35 -2.22 8.53 -9.30
N ALA A 36 -2.79 7.88 -10.31
CA ALA A 36 -4.19 8.06 -10.66
C ALA A 36 -5.14 7.64 -9.51
N ALA A 37 -4.81 6.55 -8.82
CA ALA A 37 -5.55 6.09 -7.65
C ALA A 37 -5.46 7.10 -6.48
N VAL A 38 -4.29 7.68 -6.23
CA VAL A 38 -4.08 8.73 -5.22
C VAL A 38 -4.88 9.98 -5.56
N GLU A 39 -4.84 10.46 -6.80
CA GLU A 39 -5.62 11.62 -7.25
C GLU A 39 -7.14 11.38 -7.06
N ALA A 40 -7.61 10.19 -7.43
CA ALA A 40 -9.01 9.80 -7.24
C ALA A 40 -9.40 9.78 -5.75
N ALA A 41 -8.53 9.30 -4.86
CA ALA A 41 -8.77 9.31 -3.42
C ALA A 41 -8.78 10.73 -2.83
N GLU A 42 -7.85 11.58 -3.24
CA GLU A 42 -7.75 12.97 -2.79
C GLU A 42 -8.99 13.80 -3.19
N ASN A 43 -9.57 13.55 -4.37
CA ASN A 43 -10.82 14.19 -4.82
C ASN A 43 -12.02 13.93 -3.88
N TRP A 44 -11.96 12.87 -3.07
CA TRP A 44 -12.97 12.51 -2.09
C TRP A 44 -12.51 12.77 -0.64
N GLY A 45 -11.38 13.45 -0.45
CA GLY A 45 -10.82 13.75 0.87
C GLY A 45 -10.33 12.51 1.62
N THR A 46 -9.95 11.44 0.90
CA THR A 46 -9.40 10.21 1.49
C THR A 46 -7.98 9.93 0.96
N TYR A 47 -7.41 8.79 1.32
CA TYR A 47 -6.06 8.38 0.95
C TYR A 47 -6.02 6.94 0.43
N VAL A 48 -4.90 6.60 -0.23
CA VAL A 48 -4.60 5.24 -0.67
C VAL A 48 -3.67 4.54 0.33
N ALA A 49 -3.97 3.28 0.61
CA ALA A 49 -3.09 2.32 1.27
C ALA A 49 -2.68 1.25 0.27
N VAL A 50 -1.44 0.75 0.32
CA VAL A 50 -0.99 -0.31 -0.59
C VAL A 50 -0.27 -1.42 0.15
N HIS A 51 -0.45 -2.63 -0.37
CA HIS A 51 0.27 -3.82 0.02
C HIS A 51 1.64 -3.86 -0.66
N ALA A 52 2.73 -3.69 0.08
CA ALA A 52 4.08 -3.71 -0.50
C ALA A 52 5.11 -4.30 0.46
N TYR A 53 5.90 -5.26 -0.02
CA TYR A 53 6.99 -5.87 0.75
C TYR A 53 8.36 -5.28 0.43
N THR A 54 8.69 -5.19 -0.86
CA THR A 54 10.07 -4.93 -1.33
C THR A 54 10.43 -3.44 -1.32
N PRO A 55 11.71 -3.07 -1.22
CA PRO A 55 12.14 -1.68 -1.23
C PRO A 55 11.69 -0.93 -2.48
N ARG A 56 11.77 -1.59 -3.64
CA ARG A 56 11.34 -1.01 -4.92
C ARG A 56 9.85 -0.68 -4.92
N ALA A 57 9.01 -1.59 -4.42
CA ALA A 57 7.57 -1.39 -4.36
C ALA A 57 7.20 -0.27 -3.37
N VAL A 58 7.80 -0.29 -2.18
CA VAL A 58 7.61 0.76 -1.16
C VAL A 58 7.99 2.13 -1.71
N GLN A 59 9.18 2.26 -2.31
CA GLN A 59 9.63 3.55 -2.84
C GLN A 59 8.75 4.04 -4.00
N ALA A 60 8.29 3.15 -4.88
CA ALA A 60 7.37 3.51 -5.97
C ALA A 60 6.02 4.01 -5.42
N ALA A 61 5.46 3.33 -4.43
CA ALA A 61 4.22 3.74 -3.77
C ALA A 61 4.36 5.11 -3.09
N VAL A 62 5.45 5.32 -2.35
CA VAL A 62 5.71 6.61 -1.68
C VAL A 62 5.86 7.75 -2.70
N ARG A 63 6.55 7.52 -3.83
CA ARG A 63 6.66 8.52 -4.93
C ARG A 63 5.33 8.80 -5.62
N ALA A 64 4.43 7.81 -5.67
CA ALA A 64 3.09 7.98 -6.22
C ALA A 64 2.14 8.78 -5.31
N GLY A 65 2.48 8.96 -4.03
CA GLY A 65 1.70 9.76 -3.06
C GLY A 65 0.87 8.95 -2.06
N VAL A 66 1.07 7.63 -2.01
CA VAL A 66 0.43 6.73 -1.05
C VAL A 66 0.74 7.18 0.39
N LYS A 67 -0.25 7.06 1.29
CA LYS A 67 -0.13 7.51 2.70
C LYS A 67 0.08 6.37 3.68
N LEU A 68 -0.18 5.12 3.29
CA LEU A 68 -0.05 3.94 4.13
C LEU A 68 0.54 2.77 3.34
N ILE A 69 1.63 2.19 3.87
CA ILE A 69 2.19 0.94 3.40
C ILE A 69 1.75 -0.16 4.36
N GLU A 70 1.16 -1.22 3.83
CA GLU A 70 0.90 -2.46 4.54
C GLU A 70 2.10 -3.42 4.35
N HIS A 71 2.42 -4.18 5.40
CA HIS A 71 3.43 -5.24 5.46
C HIS A 71 4.87 -4.74 5.57
N GLY A 72 5.49 -4.34 4.46
CA GLY A 72 6.82 -3.73 4.45
C GLY A 72 7.98 -4.58 4.99
N GLN A 73 7.85 -5.91 5.13
CA GLN A 73 8.85 -6.75 5.82
C GLN A 73 10.21 -6.81 5.12
N LEU A 74 10.27 -6.52 3.81
CA LEU A 74 11.53 -6.52 3.04
C LEU A 74 12.06 -5.09 2.79
N MET A 75 11.46 -4.08 3.42
CA MET A 75 11.87 -2.68 3.26
C MET A 75 13.32 -2.46 3.72
N ASP A 76 14.08 -1.67 2.96
CA ASP A 76 15.44 -1.27 3.30
C ASP A 76 15.48 0.13 3.96
N GLU A 77 16.64 0.49 4.50
CA GLU A 77 16.82 1.78 5.16
C GLU A 77 16.51 2.99 4.25
N PRO A 78 16.93 3.03 2.96
CA PRO A 78 16.51 4.09 2.03
C PRO A 78 14.99 4.23 1.88
N ALA A 79 14.27 3.12 1.74
CA ALA A 79 12.81 3.14 1.65
C ALA A 79 12.15 3.64 2.95
N ALA A 80 12.66 3.20 4.11
CA ALA A 80 12.17 3.65 5.41
C ALA A 80 12.40 5.16 5.62
N ARG A 81 13.58 5.67 5.24
CA ARG A 81 13.89 7.11 5.28
C ARG A 81 12.96 7.90 4.37
N LEU A 82 12.73 7.43 3.14
CA LEU A 82 11.81 8.08 2.21
C LEU A 82 10.37 8.13 2.77
N MET A 83 9.90 7.05 3.40
CA MET A 83 8.59 7.04 4.08
C MET A 83 8.53 8.10 5.19
N ALA A 84 9.56 8.16 6.04
CA ALA A 84 9.63 9.13 7.13
C ALA A 84 9.66 10.59 6.62
N GLU A 85 10.48 10.87 5.61
CA GLU A 85 10.56 12.20 4.96
C GLU A 85 9.22 12.65 4.36
N ARG A 86 8.40 11.70 3.90
CA ARG A 86 7.12 11.94 3.23
C ARG A 86 5.91 11.81 4.17
N GLY A 87 6.12 11.47 5.44
CA GLY A 87 5.05 11.27 6.42
C GLY A 87 4.12 10.11 6.08
N VAL A 88 4.67 9.03 5.50
CA VAL A 88 3.91 7.82 5.14
C VAL A 88 3.90 6.84 6.30
N TRP A 89 2.72 6.32 6.64
CA TRP A 89 2.55 5.35 7.72
C TRP A 89 2.91 3.93 7.29
N LEU A 90 3.33 3.12 8.26
CA LEU A 90 3.53 1.69 8.12
C LEU A 90 2.52 0.95 9.02
N SER A 91 1.67 0.13 8.41
CA SER A 91 0.89 -0.90 9.10
C SER A 91 1.67 -2.19 9.00
N ALA A 92 2.44 -2.50 10.05
CA ALA A 92 3.25 -3.71 10.10
C ALA A 92 2.39 -4.89 10.62
N GLN A 93 1.87 -5.72 9.73
CA GLN A 93 1.19 -6.96 10.11
C GLN A 93 2.25 -8.03 10.40
N ALA A 94 2.84 -7.92 11.58
CA ALA A 94 3.88 -8.81 12.04
C ALA A 94 3.39 -10.27 12.03
N PHE A 95 4.24 -11.16 11.54
CA PHE A 95 4.10 -12.58 11.84
C PHE A 95 4.41 -12.76 13.33
N ILE A 96 3.38 -13.06 14.11
CA ILE A 96 3.56 -13.42 15.50
C ILE A 96 3.94 -14.90 15.48
N ASP A 97 5.16 -15.22 15.92
CA ASP A 97 5.54 -16.60 16.16
C ASP A 97 4.69 -17.08 17.35
N MET A 98 3.65 -17.87 17.07
CA MET A 98 2.79 -18.42 18.11
C MET A 98 3.48 -19.70 18.60
N PRO A 99 4.01 -19.74 19.84
CA PRO A 99 4.57 -20.97 20.38
C PRO A 99 3.44 -22.01 20.48
N GLY A 100 3.65 -23.17 19.84
CA GLY A 100 2.83 -24.37 20.00
C GLY A 100 3.12 -25.10 21.30
#